data_AF-A0A3I4C766-F1
#
_entry.id   AF-A0A3I4C766-F1
#
_cell.length_a   1.000
_cell.length_b   1.000
_cell.length_c   1.000
_cell.angle_alpha   90.00
_cell.angle_beta   90.00
_cell.angle_gamma   90.00
#
_symmetry.space_group_name_H-M   'P 1'
#
loop_
_entity.id
_entity.type
_entity.pdbx_description
1 polymer ?
#
loop_
_entity_poly.entity_id
_entity_poly.type
_entity_poly.pdbx_seq_one_letter_code
_entity_poly.pdbx_strand_id
1 'polypeptide(L)'
;MSKITLILSFFIALFMSACTNATFIQSFIQTSNEGIFIRSQKQQSFKISFQNPSQLRTTLNRDLALKLKNLGLKEVKENADYEILINLIDMKKHSYAQKITTSARFFYDFDPLESDGEWMVENYYTMQVNLQINSKNHNSQKTSLLARTAYLGNKERCQLSLENKIINQIVSFFYF
;
A
#
# COMPACT_ATOMS: atom_id res chain seq x y z
N MET A 1 -24.44 38.27 -0.12
CA MET A 1 -24.81 36.84 -0.21
C MET A 1 -25.63 36.47 1.01
N SER A 2 -26.76 35.78 0.84
CA SER A 2 -27.59 35.34 1.97
C SER A 2 -26.84 34.29 2.80
N LYS A 3 -27.02 34.31 4.13
CA LYS A 3 -26.44 33.30 5.05
C LYS A 3 -26.78 31.87 4.62
N ILE A 4 -27.94 31.68 4.00
CA ILE A 4 -28.40 30.39 3.46
C ILE A 4 -27.54 29.94 2.28
N THR A 5 -27.15 30.87 1.39
CA THR A 5 -26.30 30.57 0.23
C THR A 5 -24.90 30.14 0.66
N LEU A 6 -24.37 30.76 1.73
CA LEU A 6 -23.05 30.43 2.28
C LEU A 6 -23.02 29.04 2.94
N ILE A 7 -24.06 28.71 3.72
CA ILE A 7 -24.21 27.39 4.35
C ILE A 7 -24.36 26.31 3.27
N LEU A 8 -25.18 26.55 2.25
CA LEU A 8 -25.37 25.60 1.14
C LEU A 8 -24.06 25.36 0.38
N SER A 9 -23.28 26.41 0.07
CA SER A 9 -21.97 26.26 -0.57
C SER A 9 -20.97 25.47 0.29
N PHE A 10 -21.02 25.64 1.62
CA PHE A 10 -20.17 24.90 2.54
C PHE A 10 -20.56 23.42 2.62
N PHE A 11 -21.86 23.12 2.66
CA PHE A 11 -22.36 21.74 2.60
C PHE A 11 -22.00 21.05 1.29
N ILE A 12 -22.13 21.73 0.15
CA ILE A 12 -21.72 21.18 -1.16
C ILE A 12 -20.21 20.93 -1.20
N ALA A 13 -19.40 21.84 -0.69
CA ALA A 13 -17.95 21.65 -0.60
C ALA A 13 -17.57 20.45 0.30
N LEU A 14 -18.22 20.30 1.45
CA LEU A 14 -18.04 19.16 2.34
C LEU A 14 -18.48 17.84 1.69
N PHE A 15 -19.63 17.83 1.01
CA PHE A 15 -20.15 16.63 0.34
C PHE A 15 -19.24 16.19 -0.81
N MET A 16 -18.73 17.13 -1.61
CA MET A 16 -17.78 16.85 -2.67
C MET A 16 -16.43 16.34 -2.11
N SER A 17 -15.98 16.83 -0.95
CA SER A 17 -14.78 16.32 -0.27
C SER A 17 -14.93 14.92 0.34
N ALA A 18 -16.15 14.48 0.66
CA ALA A 18 -16.41 13.11 1.11
C ALA A 18 -16.38 12.09 -0.05
N CYS A 19 -16.58 12.55 -1.28
CA CYS A 19 -16.50 11.72 -2.49
C CYS A 19 -15.10 11.69 -3.13
N THR A 20 -14.13 12.46 -2.60
CA THR A 20 -12.76 12.49 -3.15
C THR A 20 -11.94 11.29 -2.70
N ASN A 21 -12.22 10.12 -3.28
CA ASN A 21 -11.22 9.18 -3.82
C ASN A 21 -11.92 7.92 -4.34
N ALA A 22 -12.83 8.08 -5.30
CA ALA A 22 -13.40 6.93 -6.00
C ALA A 22 -12.32 6.08 -6.72
N THR A 23 -11.09 6.57 -6.90
CA THR A 23 -10.06 5.80 -7.59
C THR A 23 -9.43 4.71 -6.72
N PHE A 24 -9.25 4.96 -5.42
CA PHE A 24 -8.50 4.06 -4.54
C PHE A 24 -9.37 3.44 -3.45
N ILE A 25 -9.32 2.11 -3.35
CA ILE A 25 -9.92 1.37 -2.24
C ILE A 25 -9.10 1.59 -0.97
N GLN A 26 -9.73 1.60 0.20
CA GLN A 26 -9.00 1.67 1.46
C GLN A 26 -8.00 0.50 1.57
N SER A 27 -6.75 0.83 1.84
CA SER A 27 -5.65 -0.13 1.88
C SER A 27 -4.63 0.24 2.95
N PHE A 28 -3.96 -0.78 3.46
CA PHE A 28 -2.97 -0.73 4.53
C PHE A 28 -1.66 -1.32 4.02
N ILE A 29 -0.57 -0.97 4.68
CA ILE A 29 0.75 -1.51 4.38
C ILE A 29 1.46 -1.88 5.68
N GLN A 30 2.15 -3.00 5.65
CA GLN A 30 2.99 -3.48 6.74
C GLN A 30 4.39 -3.73 6.21
N THR A 31 5.39 -3.35 6.99
CA THR A 31 6.80 -3.66 6.77
C THR A 31 7.19 -4.87 7.62
N SER A 32 8.12 -5.70 7.12
CA SER A 32 8.63 -6.85 7.89
C SER A 32 9.55 -6.47 9.05
N ASN A 33 10.02 -5.22 9.08
CA ASN A 33 10.85 -4.63 10.13
C ASN A 33 10.43 -3.17 10.34
N GLU A 34 11.21 -2.39 11.10
CA GLU A 34 10.97 -0.96 11.34
C GLU A 34 10.98 -0.09 10.06
N GLY A 35 11.33 -0.67 8.91
CA GLY A 35 11.38 0.00 7.62
C GLY A 35 12.81 0.30 7.19
N ILE A 36 12.94 1.25 6.27
CA ILE A 36 14.21 1.77 5.79
C ILE A 36 14.29 3.25 6.16
N PHE A 37 15.45 3.68 6.64
CA PHE A 37 15.70 5.08 7.01
C PHE A 37 16.86 5.61 6.18
N ILE A 38 16.53 6.48 5.21
CA ILE A 38 17.50 7.12 4.34
C ILE A 38 17.41 8.62 4.53
N ARG A 39 18.49 9.21 5.04
CA ARG A 39 18.69 10.65 4.95
C ARG A 39 19.17 10.96 3.53
N SER A 40 18.38 11.72 2.79
CA SER A 40 18.63 12.11 1.41
C SER A 40 18.73 13.62 1.26
N GLN A 41 19.39 14.05 0.20
CA GLN A 41 19.55 15.45 -0.17
C GLN A 41 18.98 15.65 -1.56
N LYS A 42 18.42 16.83 -1.81
CA LYS A 42 17.94 17.20 -3.14
C LYS A 42 19.07 17.06 -4.16
N GLN A 43 18.71 16.66 -5.37
CA GLN A 43 19.61 16.38 -6.50
C GLN A 43 20.46 15.12 -6.41
N GLN A 44 20.41 14.37 -5.31
CA GLN A 44 20.99 13.02 -5.28
C GLN A 44 20.30 12.12 -6.30
N SER A 45 21.06 11.15 -6.78
CA SER A 45 20.67 10.30 -7.89
C SER A 45 20.14 8.95 -7.44
N PHE A 46 19.15 8.42 -8.16
CA PHE A 46 18.60 7.09 -7.92
C PHE A 46 18.54 6.27 -9.21
N LYS A 47 18.60 4.94 -9.03
CA LYS A 47 18.35 3.94 -10.07
C LYS A 47 17.38 2.91 -9.50
N ILE A 48 16.37 2.53 -10.29
CA ILE A 48 15.44 1.46 -9.92
C ILE A 48 15.75 0.21 -10.75
N SER A 49 16.01 -0.90 -10.06
CA SER A 49 16.08 -2.23 -10.67
C SER A 49 14.83 -3.00 -10.28
N PHE A 50 13.92 -3.21 -11.23
CA PHE A 50 12.61 -3.77 -10.99
C PHE A 50 12.48 -5.19 -11.55
N GLN A 51 12.10 -6.13 -10.70
CA GLN A 51 11.76 -7.51 -11.06
C GLN A 51 10.27 -7.76 -10.80
N ASN A 52 9.63 -8.46 -11.73
CA ASN A 52 8.21 -8.82 -11.68
C ASN A 52 8.03 -10.29 -12.10
N PRO A 53 8.48 -11.25 -11.27
CA PRO A 53 8.35 -12.68 -11.56
C PRO A 53 6.90 -13.13 -11.79
N SER A 54 5.92 -12.51 -11.13
CA SER A 54 4.50 -12.81 -11.33
C SER A 54 3.90 -12.26 -12.63
N GLN A 55 4.69 -11.54 -13.44
CA GLN A 55 4.27 -10.96 -14.73
C GLN A 55 2.98 -10.12 -14.62
N LEU A 56 2.77 -9.47 -13.47
CA LEU A 56 1.62 -8.61 -13.25
C LEU A 56 1.71 -7.40 -14.18
N ARG A 57 0.59 -7.02 -14.83
CA ARG A 57 0.53 -5.76 -15.59
C ARG A 57 0.51 -4.60 -14.60
N THR A 58 1.64 -3.95 -14.39
CA THR A 58 1.84 -2.95 -13.32
C THR A 58 2.52 -1.69 -13.84
N THR A 59 2.16 -0.54 -13.28
CA THR A 59 2.84 0.74 -13.54
C THR A 59 3.73 1.18 -12.37
N LEU A 60 3.87 0.33 -11.34
CA LEU A 60 4.58 0.63 -10.09
C LEU A 60 5.95 1.25 -10.30
N ASN A 61 6.78 0.66 -11.17
CA ASN A 61 8.14 1.17 -11.43
C ASN A 61 8.13 2.61 -11.96
N ARG A 62 7.29 2.87 -12.98
CA ARG A 62 7.17 4.19 -13.60
C ARG A 62 6.63 5.22 -12.60
N ASP A 63 5.59 4.85 -11.87
CA ASP A 63 4.92 5.76 -10.94
C ASP A 63 5.80 6.06 -9.71
N LEU A 64 6.60 5.08 -9.26
CA LEU A 64 7.62 5.30 -8.24
C LEU A 64 8.70 6.26 -8.72
N ALA A 65 9.24 6.07 -9.93
CA ALA A 65 10.25 6.96 -10.50
C ALA A 65 9.73 8.41 -10.58
N LEU A 66 8.47 8.60 -10.98
CA LEU A 66 7.83 9.92 -10.99
C LEU A 66 7.74 10.53 -9.58
N LYS A 67 7.32 9.75 -8.56
CA LYS A 67 7.24 10.30 -7.20
C LYS A 67 8.63 10.65 -6.63
N LEU A 68 9.64 9.83 -6.86
CA LEU A 68 11.02 10.11 -6.41
C LEU A 68 11.59 11.36 -7.10
N LYS A 69 11.29 11.56 -8.39
CA LYS A 69 11.63 12.82 -9.09
C LYS A 69 10.93 14.02 -8.47
N ASN A 70 9.65 13.89 -8.11
CA ASN A 70 8.89 14.95 -7.47
C ASN A 70 9.42 15.32 -6.07
N LEU A 71 10.11 14.41 -5.38
CA LEU A 71 10.83 14.70 -4.14
C LEU A 71 12.15 15.47 -4.36
N GLY A 72 12.61 15.57 -5.60
CA GLY A 72 13.83 16.27 -5.98
C GLY A 72 15.05 15.36 -6.23
N LEU A 73 14.85 14.05 -6.37
CA LEU A 73 15.90 13.11 -6.77
C LEU A 73 16.03 13.02 -8.29
N LYS A 74 17.22 12.67 -8.79
CA LYS A 74 17.49 12.55 -10.23
C LYS A 74 17.62 11.09 -10.64
N GLU A 75 16.84 10.65 -11.62
CA GLU A 75 16.98 9.30 -12.16
C GLU A 75 18.23 9.21 -13.05
N VAL A 76 19.08 8.22 -12.82
CA VAL A 76 20.27 7.92 -13.63
C VAL A 76 20.34 6.44 -13.95
N LYS A 77 20.97 6.08 -15.08
CA LYS A 77 21.08 4.69 -15.53
C LYS A 77 22.19 3.91 -14.81
N GLU A 78 23.27 4.59 -14.48
CA GLU A 78 24.48 4.02 -13.90
C GLU A 78 25.04 4.93 -12.79
N ASN A 79 25.76 4.33 -11.84
CA ASN A 79 26.44 5.04 -10.74
C ASN A 79 25.54 5.96 -9.91
N ALA A 80 24.30 5.53 -9.64
CA ALA A 80 23.38 6.25 -8.76
C ALA A 80 23.85 6.27 -7.30
N ASP A 81 23.47 7.32 -6.57
CA ASP A 81 23.73 7.40 -5.12
C ASP A 81 22.88 6.41 -4.33
N TYR A 82 21.68 6.13 -4.85
CA TYR A 82 20.77 5.09 -4.36
C TYR A 82 20.44 4.08 -5.47
N GLU A 83 20.73 2.81 -5.22
CA GLU A 83 20.22 1.71 -6.04
C GLU A 83 19.06 1.04 -5.30
N ILE A 84 17.86 1.18 -5.88
CA ILE A 84 16.60 0.68 -5.34
C ILE A 84 16.26 -0.61 -6.07
N LEU A 85 16.47 -1.74 -5.40
CA LEU A 85 16.15 -3.07 -5.89
C LEU A 85 14.74 -3.45 -5.43
N ILE A 86 13.85 -3.71 -6.38
CA ILE A 86 12.44 -4.01 -6.12
C ILE A 86 12.11 -5.35 -6.77
N ASN A 87 11.57 -6.27 -5.99
CA ASN A 87 11.02 -7.52 -6.48
C ASN A 87 9.53 -7.60 -6.12
N LEU A 88 8.66 -7.45 -7.12
CA LEU A 88 7.22 -7.61 -7.00
C LEU A 88 6.87 -9.10 -7.02
N ILE A 89 6.60 -9.67 -5.84
CA ILE A 89 6.43 -11.12 -5.69
C ILE A 89 5.13 -11.55 -6.33
N ASP A 90 3.99 -11.14 -5.81
CA ASP A 90 2.67 -11.52 -6.30
C ASP A 90 1.57 -10.57 -5.79
N MET A 91 0.37 -10.79 -6.34
CA MET A 91 -0.88 -10.24 -5.85
C MET A 91 -1.86 -11.39 -5.64
N LYS A 92 -2.33 -11.58 -4.41
CA LYS A 92 -3.18 -12.71 -4.00
C LYS A 92 -4.53 -12.22 -3.50
N LYS A 93 -5.58 -12.98 -3.85
CA LYS A 93 -6.92 -12.83 -3.27
C LYS A 93 -7.01 -13.75 -2.06
N HIS A 94 -7.50 -13.22 -0.95
CA HIS A 94 -7.80 -13.99 0.25
C HIS A 94 -9.30 -13.91 0.54
N SER A 95 -9.86 -15.06 0.92
CA SER A 95 -11.24 -15.22 1.34
C SER A 95 -11.22 -16.15 2.55
N TYR A 96 -11.56 -15.59 3.70
CA TYR A 96 -11.57 -16.29 4.99
C TYR A 96 -12.97 -16.21 5.58
N ALA A 97 -13.42 -17.30 6.18
CA ALA A 97 -14.65 -17.36 6.94
C ALA A 97 -14.34 -18.00 8.29
N GLN A 98 -14.62 -17.28 9.37
CA GLN A 98 -14.50 -17.76 10.74
C GLN A 98 -15.88 -17.80 11.38
N LYS A 99 -16.24 -18.95 11.96
CA LYS A 99 -17.40 -19.01 12.84
C LYS A 99 -17.07 -18.20 14.10
N ILE A 100 -17.83 -17.15 14.36
CA ILE A 100 -17.80 -16.43 15.63
C ILE A 100 -18.87 -17.07 16.50
N THR A 101 -18.46 -17.74 17.57
CA THR A 101 -19.39 -18.18 18.60
C THR A 101 -19.79 -16.95 19.43
N THR A 102 -21.10 -16.71 19.56
CA THR A 102 -21.63 -15.59 20.37
C THR A 102 -21.57 -15.89 21.87
N SER A 103 -21.23 -17.13 22.27
CA SER A 103 -21.07 -17.53 23.65
C SER A 103 -19.63 -17.41 24.13
N ALA A 104 -19.39 -16.68 25.23
CA ALA A 104 -18.13 -16.67 25.98
C ALA A 104 -17.80 -18.01 26.68
N ARG A 105 -18.25 -19.16 26.13
CA ARG A 105 -17.95 -20.49 26.62
C ARG A 105 -16.65 -20.97 25.98
N PHE A 106 -15.53 -20.60 26.60
CA PHE A 106 -14.19 -20.91 26.09
C PHE A 106 -13.77 -22.39 26.19
N PHE A 107 -14.54 -23.28 26.85
CA PHE A 107 -14.04 -24.63 27.15
C PHE A 107 -15.01 -25.81 27.01
N TYR A 108 -16.30 -25.61 26.73
CA TYR A 108 -17.23 -26.72 26.56
C TYR A 108 -18.24 -26.39 25.46
N ASP A 109 -18.41 -27.34 24.54
CA ASP A 109 -19.26 -27.29 23.34
C ASP A 109 -18.56 -26.77 22.06
N PHE A 110 -17.53 -27.51 21.62
CA PHE A 110 -17.22 -27.58 20.19
C PHE A 110 -18.21 -28.53 19.52
N ASP A 111 -19.46 -28.10 19.34
CA ASP A 111 -20.32 -28.75 18.37
C ASP A 111 -20.13 -28.05 17.00
N PRO A 112 -19.42 -28.68 16.04
CA PRO A 112 -19.19 -28.09 14.73
C PRO A 112 -20.49 -27.90 13.91
N LEU A 113 -21.64 -28.40 14.39
CA LEU A 113 -22.91 -28.46 13.66
C LEU A 113 -23.99 -27.47 14.14
N GLU A 114 -23.73 -26.56 15.09
CA GLU A 114 -24.73 -25.54 15.43
C GLU A 114 -25.08 -24.67 14.20
N SER A 115 -26.37 -24.68 13.83
CA SER A 115 -26.93 -24.02 12.65
C SER A 115 -26.93 -22.50 12.72
N ASP A 116 -26.84 -21.94 13.94
CA ASP A 116 -27.13 -20.53 14.20
C ASP A 116 -25.85 -19.70 14.47
N GLY A 117 -24.68 -20.24 14.14
CA GLY A 117 -23.41 -19.53 14.30
C GLY A 117 -23.25 -18.39 13.30
N GLU A 118 -22.90 -17.20 13.80
CA GLU A 118 -22.54 -16.06 12.94
C GLU A 118 -21.17 -16.31 12.30
N TRP A 119 -21.03 -16.01 11.01
CA TRP A 119 -19.78 -16.14 10.28
C TRP A 119 -19.18 -14.77 10.00
N MET A 120 -17.98 -14.53 10.51
CA MET A 120 -17.15 -13.42 10.07
C MET A 120 -16.46 -13.80 8.78
N VAL A 121 -16.80 -13.11 7.70
CA VAL A 121 -16.20 -13.31 6.38
C VAL A 121 -15.29 -12.14 6.07
N GLU A 122 -13.99 -12.40 5.96
CA GLU A 122 -13.01 -11.44 5.49
C GLU A 122 -12.61 -11.73 4.05
N ASN A 123 -12.71 -10.72 3.18
CA ASN A 123 -12.25 -10.85 1.81
C ASN A 123 -11.41 -9.65 1.40
N TYR A 124 -10.19 -9.89 0.91
CA TYR A 124 -9.26 -8.82 0.54
C TYR A 124 -8.21 -9.28 -0.47
N TYR A 125 -7.51 -8.31 -1.05
CA TYR A 125 -6.30 -8.55 -1.84
C TYR A 125 -5.06 -8.18 -1.05
N THR A 126 -3.97 -8.93 -1.25
CA THR A 126 -2.63 -8.55 -0.80
C THR A 126 -1.69 -8.41 -1.97
N MET A 127 -0.70 -7.53 -1.84
CA MET A 127 0.43 -7.42 -2.75
C MET A 127 1.72 -7.38 -1.93
N GLN A 128 2.67 -8.24 -2.29
CA GLN A 128 3.95 -8.34 -1.59
C GLN A 128 5.10 -7.87 -2.48
N VAL A 129 5.95 -7.01 -1.92
CA VAL A 129 7.14 -6.48 -2.58
C VAL A 129 8.34 -6.63 -1.65
N ASN A 130 9.41 -7.22 -2.13
CA ASN A 130 10.70 -7.17 -1.45
C ASN A 130 11.49 -5.97 -1.96
N LEU A 131 12.08 -5.24 -1.03
CA LEU A 131 12.81 -4.01 -1.28
C LEU A 131 14.20 -4.10 -0.64
N GLN A 132 15.20 -3.68 -1.40
CA GLN A 132 16.52 -3.40 -0.88
C GLN A 132 17.00 -2.08 -1.45
N ILE A 133 17.52 -1.19 -0.60
CA ILE A 133 18.11 0.07 -1.02
C ILE A 133 19.58 0.05 -0.64
N ASN A 134 20.43 0.11 -1.66
CA ASN A 134 21.87 0.28 -1.50
C ASN A 134 22.18 1.77 -1.61
N SER A 135 22.89 2.31 -0.63
CA SER A 135 23.41 3.67 -0.66
C SER A 135 24.91 3.61 -0.87
N LYS A 136 25.49 4.55 -1.62
CA LYS A 136 26.97 4.66 -1.70
C LYS A 136 27.62 4.91 -0.34
N ASN A 137 26.92 5.64 0.54
CA ASN A 137 27.49 6.15 1.79
C ASN A 137 27.05 5.35 3.03
N HIS A 138 26.10 4.44 2.89
CA HIS A 138 25.51 3.70 4.02
C HIS A 138 25.30 2.23 3.67
N ASN A 139 25.23 1.40 4.72
CA ASN A 139 24.92 -0.02 4.57
C ASN A 139 23.60 -0.24 3.83
N SER A 140 23.58 -1.31 3.04
CA SER A 140 22.36 -1.78 2.39
C SER A 140 21.28 -2.08 3.43
N GLN A 141 20.08 -1.54 3.21
CA GLN A 141 18.92 -1.81 4.05
C GLN A 141 17.88 -2.57 3.22
N LYS A 142 17.25 -3.57 3.84
CA LYS A 142 16.24 -4.43 3.19
C LYS A 142 14.97 -4.50 4.02
N THR A 143 13.84 -4.60 3.36
CA THR A 143 12.53 -4.80 3.99
C THR A 143 11.59 -5.52 3.03
N SER A 144 10.56 -6.17 3.57
CA SER A 144 9.43 -6.67 2.79
C SER A 144 8.21 -5.81 3.08
N LEU A 145 7.52 -5.40 2.03
CA LEU A 145 6.30 -4.61 2.07
C LEU A 145 5.12 -5.52 1.73
N LEU A 146 4.16 -5.61 2.65
CA LEU A 146 2.90 -6.31 2.44
C LEU A 146 1.77 -5.28 2.47
N ALA A 147 1.22 -4.98 1.30
CA ALA A 147 0.04 -4.13 1.18
C ALA A 147 -1.23 -5.01 1.19
N ARG A 148 -2.29 -4.56 1.86
CA ARG A 148 -3.58 -5.24 2.00
C ARG A 148 -4.74 -4.29 1.75
N THR A 149 -5.76 -4.69 0.99
CA THR A 149 -7.02 -3.93 0.88
C THR A 149 -7.93 -4.21 2.08
N ALA A 150 -8.76 -3.24 2.46
CA ALA A 150 -9.75 -3.42 3.52
C ALA A 150 -10.88 -4.38 3.11
N TYR A 151 -11.25 -4.38 1.82
CA TYR A 151 -12.31 -5.20 1.25
C TYR A 151 -11.99 -5.59 -0.20
N LEU A 152 -12.76 -6.53 -0.76
CA LEU A 152 -12.73 -6.83 -2.20
C LEU A 152 -13.47 -5.78 -3.01
N GLY A 153 -12.92 -5.44 -4.16
CA GLY A 153 -13.62 -4.64 -5.16
C GLY A 153 -13.19 -5.04 -6.56
N ASN A 154 -13.31 -4.09 -7.48
CA ASN A 154 -12.75 -4.25 -8.82
C ASN A 154 -11.22 -4.51 -8.70
N LYS A 155 -10.75 -5.58 -9.34
CA LYS A 155 -9.36 -6.05 -9.25
C LYS A 155 -8.35 -4.97 -9.64
N GLU A 156 -8.61 -4.23 -10.71
CA GLU A 156 -7.69 -3.17 -11.19
C GLU A 156 -7.62 -2.01 -10.20
N ARG A 157 -8.76 -1.60 -9.64
CA ARG A 157 -8.82 -0.57 -8.59
C ARG A 157 -8.11 -1.02 -7.30
N CYS A 158 -8.28 -2.29 -6.91
CA CYS A 158 -7.55 -2.88 -5.79
C CYS A 158 -6.05 -2.85 -6.06
N GLN A 159 -5.62 -3.28 -7.25
CA GLN A 159 -4.21 -3.31 -7.63
C GLN A 159 -3.60 -1.90 -7.59
N LEU A 160 -4.24 -0.91 -8.22
CA LEU A 160 -3.79 0.48 -8.20
C LEU A 160 -3.67 1.04 -6.78
N SER A 161 -4.60 0.71 -5.89
CA SER A 161 -4.54 1.12 -4.49
C SER A 161 -3.35 0.50 -3.74
N LEU A 162 -3.13 -0.80 -3.93
CA LEU A 162 -2.01 -1.51 -3.32
C LEU A 162 -0.67 -0.97 -3.83
N GLU A 163 -0.52 -0.78 -5.14
CA GLU A 163 0.67 -0.19 -5.75
C GLU A 163 0.93 1.23 -5.23
N ASN A 164 -0.10 2.09 -5.16
CA ASN A 164 0.04 3.44 -4.63
C ASN A 164 0.47 3.44 -3.15
N LYS A 165 -0.02 2.50 -2.33
CA LYS A 165 0.44 2.36 -0.93
C LYS A 165 1.89 1.91 -0.84
N ILE A 166 2.30 0.95 -1.66
CA ILE A 166 3.71 0.53 -1.73
C ILE A 166 4.60 1.71 -2.13
N ILE A 167 4.21 2.46 -3.16
CA ILE A 167 4.96 3.64 -3.61
C ILE A 167 5.07 4.68 -2.49
N ASN A 168 3.96 5.00 -1.82
CA ASN A 168 3.97 5.96 -0.72
C ASN A 168 4.89 5.52 0.43
N GLN A 169 4.89 4.23 0.75
CA GLN A 169 5.77 3.68 1.78
C GLN A 169 7.25 3.76 1.37
N ILE A 170 7.58 3.41 0.12
CA ILE A 170 8.95 3.53 -0.39
C ILE A 170 9.42 4.99 -0.35
N VAL A 171 8.56 5.92 -0.78
CA VAL A 171 8.84 7.36 -0.74
C VAL A 171 9.07 7.84 0.69
N SER A 172 8.30 7.34 1.67
CA SER A 172 8.46 7.72 3.08
C SER A 172 9.80 7.32 3.71
N PHE A 173 10.55 6.41 3.08
CA PHE A 173 11.89 6.06 3.54
C PHE A 173 12.94 7.13 3.28
N PHE A 174 12.66 8.08 2.36
CA PHE A 174 13.55 9.19 2.02
C PHE A 174 13.19 10.44 2.81
N TYR A 175 14.02 10.77 3.80
CA TYR A 175 13.91 11.97 4.62
C TYR A 175 14.88 13.04 4.10
N PHE A 176 14.40 14.25 3.84
CA PHE A 176 15.20 15.38 3.37
C PHE A 176 15.49 16.37 4.50
#